data_AF-A0A7Y7QUN5-F1
#
_entry.id   AF-A0A7Y7QUN5-F1
#
_cell.length_a   1.000
_cell.length_b   1.000
_cell.length_c   1.000
_cell.angle_alpha   90.00
_cell.angle_beta   90.00
_cell.angle_gamma   90.00
#
_symmetry.space_group_name_H-M   'P 1'
#
loop_
_entity.id
_entity.type
_entity.pdbx_description
1 polymer ?
#
loop_
_entity_poly.entity_id
_entity_poly.type
_entity_poly.pdbx_seq_one_letter_code
_entity_poly.pdbx_strand_id
1 'polypeptide(L)'
;MASPEIEALTQALARIPGLGPRSARRAVLHLLKKREAALSPLLAALSAVEERLETCSTCGNIDTANPCAICSDPRRDAGALCVVEEVADLWALERSRLFPGRFHVLGGRLSALEGVRPEDLSIDALVRRIEGGGVDEVVLAMNATLEGQTTAHYIAERIERFPVRVTQLAHGLPVGGELDYLDEGTLAQALRARRPVV
;
A
#
# COMPACT_ATOMS: atom_id res chain seq x y z
N MET A 1 9.19 -8.74 40.54
CA MET A 1 9.05 -7.84 39.37
C MET A 1 9.94 -8.37 38.27
N ALA A 2 9.55 -8.25 37.00
CA ALA A 2 10.45 -8.67 35.91
C ALA A 2 11.65 -7.71 35.86
N SER A 3 12.77 -8.13 35.27
CA SER A 3 13.92 -7.22 35.12
C SER A 3 13.51 -6.02 34.24
N PRO A 4 14.15 -4.85 34.40
CA PRO A 4 13.79 -3.65 33.64
C PRO A 4 13.87 -3.87 32.12
N GLU A 5 14.75 -4.73 31.63
CA GLU A 5 14.90 -5.07 30.21
C GLU A 5 13.69 -5.84 29.67
N ILE A 6 13.13 -6.76 30.47
CA ILE A 6 11.94 -7.54 30.09
C ILE A 6 10.70 -6.64 30.04
N GLU A 7 10.59 -5.68 30.96
CA GLU A 7 9.51 -4.70 30.96
C GLU A 7 9.62 -3.76 29.77
N ALA A 8 10.83 -3.28 29.44
CA ALA A 8 11.08 -2.46 28.27
C ALA A 8 10.69 -3.18 26.96
N LEU A 9 11.07 -4.45 26.79
CA LEU A 9 10.67 -5.25 25.63
C LEU A 9 9.14 -5.43 25.57
N THR A 10 8.50 -5.67 26.71
CA THR A 10 7.04 -5.81 26.79
C THR A 10 6.33 -4.53 26.36
N GLN A 11 6.81 -3.37 26.83
CA GLN A 11 6.27 -2.07 26.45
C GLN A 11 6.50 -1.78 24.97
N ALA A 12 7.68 -2.08 24.43
CA ALA A 12 7.98 -1.89 23.01
C ALA A 12 7.03 -2.71 22.12
N LEU A 13 6.82 -3.99 22.42
CA LEU A 13 5.86 -4.84 21.69
C LEU A 13 4.42 -4.38 21.86
N ALA A 14 4.06 -3.80 23.01
CA ALA A 14 2.70 -3.32 23.27
C ALA A 14 2.30 -2.08 22.45
N ARG A 15 3.26 -1.41 21.81
CA ARG A 15 3.00 -0.28 20.89
C ARG A 15 2.67 -0.74 19.47
N ILE A 16 2.87 -2.02 19.15
CA ILE A 16 2.58 -2.55 17.82
C ILE A 16 1.06 -2.73 17.68
N PRO A 17 0.43 -2.23 16.59
CA PRO A 17 -1.00 -2.44 16.35
C PRO A 17 -1.37 -3.93 16.44
N GLY A 18 -2.42 -4.24 17.22
CA GLY A 18 -2.86 -5.62 17.47
C GLY A 18 -2.19 -6.33 18.65
N LEU A 19 -1.08 -5.82 19.19
CA LEU A 19 -0.44 -6.36 20.40
C LEU A 19 -0.76 -5.49 21.62
N GLY A 20 -1.90 -5.71 22.27
CA GLY A 20 -2.18 -5.08 23.57
C GLY A 20 -1.23 -5.55 24.69
N PRO A 21 -1.19 -4.89 25.87
CA PRO A 21 -0.25 -5.20 26.95
C PRO A 21 -0.24 -6.68 27.38
N ARG A 22 -1.42 -7.33 27.41
CA ARG A 22 -1.54 -8.76 27.73
C ARG A 22 -0.94 -9.65 26.64
N SER A 23 -1.19 -9.35 25.38
CA SER A 23 -0.67 -10.10 24.23
C SER A 23 0.84 -9.91 24.11
N ALA A 24 1.35 -8.69 24.28
CA ALA A 24 2.77 -8.39 24.30
C ALA A 24 3.50 -9.18 25.39
N ARG A 25 2.99 -9.19 26.63
CA ARG A 25 3.58 -9.98 27.72
C ARG A 25 3.63 -11.48 27.40
N ARG A 26 2.58 -12.03 26.78
CA ARG A 26 2.56 -13.44 26.33
C ARG A 26 3.62 -13.71 25.27
N ALA A 27 3.79 -12.81 24.30
CA ALA A 27 4.82 -12.90 23.27
C ALA A 27 6.23 -12.87 23.89
N VAL A 28 6.50 -11.94 24.81
CA VAL A 28 7.80 -11.86 25.50
C VAL A 28 8.11 -13.16 26.26
N LEU A 29 7.16 -13.68 27.04
CA LEU A 29 7.38 -14.94 27.77
C LEU A 29 7.65 -16.12 26.82
N HIS A 30 7.02 -16.14 25.64
CA HIS A 30 7.31 -17.14 24.61
C HIS A 30 8.75 -17.02 24.07
N LEU A 31 9.17 -15.80 23.73
CA LEU A 31 10.52 -15.51 23.23
C LEU A 31 11.60 -15.89 24.25
N LEU A 32 11.38 -15.56 25.53
CA LEU A 32 12.30 -15.91 26.62
C LEU A 32 12.41 -17.42 26.82
N LYS A 33 11.28 -18.15 26.75
CA LYS A 33 11.27 -19.62 26.86
C LYS A 33 11.94 -20.31 25.67
N LYS A 34 11.90 -19.69 24.48
CA LYS A 34 12.45 -20.23 23.22
C LYS A 34 13.53 -19.32 22.65
N ARG A 35 14.61 -19.10 23.41
CA ARG A 35 15.67 -18.15 23.02
C ARG A 35 16.26 -18.46 21.63
N GLU A 36 16.79 -19.66 21.43
CA GLU A 36 17.46 -20.03 20.17
C GLU A 36 16.48 -20.22 19.00
N ALA A 37 15.29 -20.74 19.28
CA ALA A 37 14.31 -21.06 18.22
C ALA A 37 13.40 -19.89 17.83
N ALA A 38 13.29 -18.83 18.65
CA ALA A 38 12.37 -17.72 18.41
C ALA A 38 13.00 -16.35 18.61
N LEU A 39 13.65 -16.09 19.76
CA LEU A 39 14.21 -14.76 20.04
C LEU A 39 15.40 -14.42 19.13
N SER A 40 16.38 -15.31 19.01
CA SER A 40 17.56 -15.06 18.18
C SER A 40 17.23 -14.89 16.69
N PRO A 41 16.39 -15.74 16.06
CA PRO A 41 15.95 -15.52 14.68
C PRO A 41 15.16 -14.22 14.49
N LEU A 42 14.29 -13.85 15.45
CA LEU A 42 13.54 -12.60 15.38
C LEU A 42 14.47 -11.38 15.43
N LEU A 43 15.45 -11.38 16.34
CA LEU A 43 16.46 -10.31 16.42
C LEU A 43 17.23 -10.20 15.10
N ALA A 44 17.70 -11.33 14.55
CA ALA A 44 18.41 -11.34 13.28
C ALA A 44 17.56 -10.80 12.12
N ALA A 45 16.27 -11.15 12.07
CA ALA A 45 15.35 -10.65 11.05
C ALA A 45 15.09 -9.14 11.20
N LEU A 46 14.87 -8.66 12.43
CA LEU A 46 14.67 -7.23 12.70
C LEU A 46 15.90 -6.41 12.32
N SER A 47 17.10 -6.85 12.73
CA SER A 47 18.35 -6.18 12.37
C SER A 47 18.59 -6.19 10.86
N ALA A 48 18.36 -7.32 10.18
CA ALA A 48 18.52 -7.40 8.74
C ALA A 48 17.58 -6.45 7.97
N VAL A 49 16.35 -6.26 8.46
CA VAL A 49 15.42 -5.28 7.88
C VAL A 49 15.89 -3.87 8.20
N GLU A 50 16.18 -3.55 9.45
CA GLU A 50 16.65 -2.21 9.87
C GLU A 50 17.87 -1.74 9.07
N GLU A 51 18.83 -2.63 8.79
CA GLU A 51 20.05 -2.32 8.05
C GLU A 51 19.83 -2.08 6.54
N ARG A 52 18.78 -2.69 5.96
CA ARG A 52 18.60 -2.73 4.49
C ARG A 52 17.35 -2.03 4.00
N LEU A 53 16.44 -1.66 4.89
CA LEU A 53 15.17 -1.04 4.54
C LEU A 53 15.41 0.25 3.77
N GLU A 54 14.89 0.33 2.55
CA GLU A 54 15.03 1.51 1.71
C GLU A 54 13.74 1.73 0.90
N THR A 55 13.45 2.99 0.63
CA THR A 55 12.38 3.38 -0.29
C THR A 55 12.91 3.34 -1.73
N CYS A 56 12.25 2.57 -2.58
CA CYS A 56 12.62 2.44 -3.98
C CYS A 56 12.56 3.79 -4.70
N SER A 57 13.69 4.19 -5.28
CA SER A 57 13.84 5.44 -6.03
C SER A 57 12.93 5.57 -7.25
N THR A 58 12.42 4.45 -7.79
CA THR A 58 11.60 4.42 -9.00
C THR A 58 10.10 4.50 -8.72
N CYS A 59 9.62 3.81 -7.68
CA CYS A 59 8.19 3.62 -7.44
C CYS A 59 7.70 3.99 -6.05
N GLY A 60 8.58 4.37 -5.11
CA GLY A 60 8.19 4.70 -3.75
C GLY A 60 7.80 3.50 -2.86
N ASN A 61 7.90 2.26 -3.37
CA ASN A 61 7.70 1.06 -2.53
C ASN A 61 8.81 0.93 -1.47
N ILE A 62 8.50 0.29 -0.35
CA ILE A 62 9.50 -0.08 0.65
C ILE A 62 9.98 -1.51 0.37
N ASP A 63 11.31 -1.68 0.26
CA ASP A 63 11.95 -2.97 0.02
C ASP A 63 13.33 -2.99 0.73
N THR A 64 14.09 -4.07 0.57
CA THR A 64 15.48 -4.22 1.00
C THR A 64 16.48 -4.10 -0.15
N ALA A 65 16.00 -3.63 -1.31
CA ALA A 65 16.76 -3.41 -2.54
C ALA A 65 16.22 -2.18 -3.29
N ASN A 66 17.13 -1.45 -3.95
CA ASN A 66 16.79 -0.29 -4.77
C ASN A 66 17.50 -0.38 -6.15
N PRO A 67 16.77 -0.51 -7.28
CA PRO A 67 15.31 -0.62 -7.39
C PRO A 67 14.71 -1.88 -6.73
N CYS A 68 13.46 -1.80 -6.27
CA CYS A 68 12.78 -2.91 -5.59
C CYS A 68 12.60 -4.14 -6.51
N ALA A 69 12.26 -5.28 -5.91
CA ALA A 69 12.07 -6.54 -6.63
C ALA A 69 10.98 -6.43 -7.73
N ILE A 70 9.99 -5.57 -7.54
CA ILE A 70 8.93 -5.32 -8.53
C ILE A 70 9.45 -4.52 -9.72
N CYS A 71 10.21 -3.45 -9.48
CA CYS A 71 10.74 -2.62 -10.57
C CYS A 71 11.81 -3.33 -11.40
N SER A 72 12.59 -4.22 -10.77
CA SER A 72 13.67 -4.96 -11.41
C SER A 72 13.21 -6.26 -12.09
N ASP A 73 11.97 -6.71 -11.89
CA ASP A 73 11.46 -7.94 -12.52
C ASP A 73 11.21 -7.73 -14.03
N PRO A 74 11.96 -8.41 -14.91
CA PRO A 74 11.81 -8.26 -16.35
C PRO A 74 10.52 -8.92 -16.90
N ARG A 75 9.84 -9.74 -16.11
CA ARG A 75 8.59 -10.41 -16.52
C ARG A 75 7.38 -9.50 -16.40
N ARG A 76 7.52 -8.36 -15.72
CA ARG A 76 6.44 -7.39 -15.54
C ARG A 76 6.29 -6.49 -16.74
N ASP A 77 5.05 -6.18 -17.05
CA ASP A 77 4.71 -5.24 -18.10
C ASP A 77 5.14 -3.82 -17.68
N ALA A 78 6.04 -3.22 -18.45
CA ALA A 78 6.48 -1.84 -18.24
C ALA A 78 5.42 -0.83 -18.72
N GLY A 79 4.56 -1.23 -19.66
CA GLY A 79 3.46 -0.43 -20.21
C GLY A 79 2.30 -0.21 -19.24
N ALA A 80 2.13 -1.10 -18.25
CA ALA A 80 1.07 -1.00 -17.26
C ALA A 80 1.60 -0.48 -15.91
N LEU A 81 1.06 0.65 -15.45
CA LEU A 81 1.43 1.29 -14.19
C LEU A 81 0.22 1.41 -13.24
N CYS A 82 0.27 0.80 -12.06
CA CYS A 82 -0.76 0.91 -11.03
C CYS A 82 -0.31 1.90 -9.93
N VAL A 83 -1.09 2.95 -9.74
CA VAL A 83 -0.84 4.01 -8.75
C VAL A 83 -1.67 3.72 -7.51
N VAL A 84 -1.02 3.66 -6.35
CA VAL A 84 -1.64 3.37 -5.05
C VAL A 84 -1.27 4.43 -4.01
N GLU A 85 -2.09 4.55 -2.96
CA GLU A 85 -1.86 5.50 -1.87
C GLU A 85 -0.64 5.07 -1.04
N GLU A 86 -0.65 3.84 -0.52
CA GLU A 86 0.38 3.35 0.40
C GLU A 86 0.98 1.98 0.01
N VAL A 87 2.06 1.60 0.70
CA VAL A 87 2.72 0.29 0.52
C VAL A 87 1.78 -0.86 0.89
N ALA A 88 0.87 -0.66 1.84
CA ALA A 88 -0.11 -1.67 2.22
C ALA A 88 -1.04 -2.05 1.04
N ASP A 89 -1.46 -1.06 0.25
CA ASP A 89 -2.30 -1.24 -0.93
C ASP A 89 -1.54 -1.99 -2.03
N LEU A 90 -0.27 -1.60 -2.26
CA LEU A 90 0.63 -2.33 -3.15
C LEU A 90 0.70 -3.81 -2.75
N TRP A 91 0.96 -4.09 -1.48
CA TRP A 91 1.07 -5.46 -0.99
C TRP A 91 -0.25 -6.23 -1.12
N ALA A 92 -1.40 -5.57 -0.96
CA ALA A 92 -2.70 -6.19 -1.16
C ALA A 92 -2.89 -6.65 -2.61
N LEU A 93 -2.59 -5.77 -3.58
CA LEU A 93 -2.68 -6.09 -5.01
C LEU A 93 -1.64 -7.13 -5.43
N GLU A 94 -0.40 -7.00 -4.96
CA GLU A 94 0.69 -7.92 -5.31
C GLU A 94 0.43 -9.35 -4.78
N ARG A 95 -0.09 -9.50 -3.55
CA ARG A 95 -0.44 -10.82 -2.99
C ARG A 95 -1.47 -11.56 -3.85
N SER A 96 -2.36 -10.83 -4.52
CA SER A 96 -3.37 -11.41 -5.41
C SER A 96 -2.80 -11.83 -6.77
N ARG A 97 -1.62 -11.31 -7.16
CA ARG A 97 -1.00 -11.47 -8.49
C ARG A 97 -1.93 -11.11 -9.65
N LEU A 98 -2.92 -10.24 -9.41
CA LEU A 98 -3.93 -9.86 -10.41
C LEU A 98 -3.42 -8.77 -11.36
N PHE A 99 -2.39 -8.02 -10.98
CA PHE A 99 -1.84 -6.94 -11.80
C PHE A 99 -0.45 -7.31 -12.34
N PRO A 100 -0.28 -7.49 -13.66
CA PRO A 100 1.00 -7.90 -14.26
C PRO A 100 2.00 -6.75 -14.42
N GLY A 101 1.55 -5.51 -14.25
CA GLY A 101 2.36 -4.31 -14.43
C GLY A 101 3.22 -3.95 -13.22
N ARG A 102 3.71 -2.72 -13.24
CA ARG A 102 4.52 -2.12 -12.17
C ARG A 102 3.67 -1.18 -11.31
N PHE A 103 4.15 -0.86 -10.12
CA PHE A 103 3.44 0.02 -9.19
C PHE A 103 4.09 1.39 -9.07
N HIS A 104 3.34 2.35 -8.54
CA HIS A 104 3.82 3.63 -8.01
C HIS A 104 3.07 3.95 -6.71
N VAL A 105 3.80 4.18 -5.63
CA VAL A 105 3.28 4.49 -4.31
C VAL A 105 3.38 6.00 -4.09
N LEU A 106 2.25 6.63 -3.80
CA LEU A 106 2.17 8.06 -3.58
C LEU A 106 2.72 8.48 -2.22
N GLY A 107 2.64 7.58 -1.22
CA GLY A 107 2.99 7.87 0.17
C GLY A 107 1.85 8.51 0.96
N GLY A 108 0.61 8.32 0.50
CA GLY A 108 -0.60 8.87 1.10
C GLY A 108 -1.61 9.34 0.07
N ARG A 109 -2.51 10.24 0.50
CA ARG A 109 -3.57 10.85 -0.30
C ARG A 109 -3.75 12.31 0.08
N LEU A 110 -4.36 13.10 -0.80
CA LEU A 110 -4.69 14.50 -0.52
C LEU A 110 -5.70 14.58 0.63
N SER A 111 -5.41 15.43 1.62
CA SER A 111 -6.26 15.56 2.80
C SER A 111 -6.26 17.00 3.28
N ALA A 112 -7.37 17.70 3.08
CA ALA A 112 -7.54 19.06 3.60
C ALA A 112 -7.59 19.08 5.14
N LEU A 113 -8.10 18.00 5.75
CA LEU A 113 -8.22 17.86 7.21
C LEU A 113 -6.86 17.65 7.87
N GLU A 114 -5.99 16.83 7.26
CA GLU A 114 -4.65 16.54 7.78
C GLU A 114 -3.59 17.50 7.21
N GLY A 115 -3.97 18.39 6.30
CA GLY A 115 -3.07 19.35 5.66
C GLY A 115 -2.10 18.74 4.65
N VAL A 116 -2.41 17.56 4.11
CA VAL A 116 -1.58 16.86 3.11
C VAL A 116 -1.84 17.46 1.72
N ARG A 117 -0.80 18.02 1.13
CA ARG A 117 -0.82 18.70 -0.17
C ARG A 117 -0.17 17.83 -1.25
N PRO A 118 -0.37 18.15 -2.55
CA PRO A 118 0.26 17.39 -3.63
C PRO A 118 1.79 17.30 -3.54
N GLU A 119 2.42 18.34 -2.97
CA GLU A 119 3.88 18.41 -2.80
C GLU A 119 4.41 17.44 -1.73
N ASP A 120 3.54 17.01 -0.82
CA ASP A 120 3.87 16.01 0.21
C ASP A 120 3.78 14.58 -0.33
N LEU A 121 3.26 14.40 -1.54
CA LEU A 121 3.06 13.12 -2.20
C LEU A 121 4.03 12.93 -3.37
N SER A 122 4.27 11.68 -3.73
CA SER A 122 5.13 11.27 -4.85
C SER A 122 4.49 11.47 -6.24
N ILE A 123 3.69 12.53 -6.42
CA ILE A 123 2.98 12.82 -7.67
C ILE A 123 3.94 13.34 -8.75
N ASP A 124 4.91 14.19 -8.39
CA ASP A 124 5.88 14.69 -9.36
C ASP A 124 6.80 13.58 -9.88
N ALA A 125 7.15 12.62 -9.03
CA ALA A 125 7.90 11.44 -9.44
C ALA A 125 7.09 10.55 -10.41
N LEU A 126 5.78 10.40 -10.16
CA LEU A 126 4.86 9.71 -11.07
C LEU A 126 4.83 10.39 -12.45
N VAL A 127 4.67 11.71 -12.46
CA VAL A 127 4.60 12.51 -13.70
C VAL A 127 5.89 12.37 -14.50
N ARG A 128 7.07 12.49 -13.86
CA ARG A 128 8.37 12.28 -14.53
C ARG A 128 8.51 10.88 -15.09
N ARG A 129 8.00 9.87 -14.37
CA ARG A 129 8.04 8.48 -14.82
C ARG A 129 7.18 8.24 -16.06
N ILE A 130 6.02 8.89 -16.15
CA ILE A 130 5.15 8.85 -17.33
C ILE A 130 5.78 9.63 -18.49
N GLU A 131 6.34 10.81 -18.21
CA GLU A 131 7.03 11.65 -19.20
C GLU A 131 8.25 10.95 -19.83
N GLY A 132 8.94 10.09 -19.07
CA GLY A 132 10.02 9.25 -19.59
C GLY A 132 9.60 8.24 -20.67
N GLY A 133 8.29 8.03 -20.86
CA GLY A 133 7.72 7.14 -21.86
C GLY A 133 7.71 5.67 -21.47
N GLY A 134 7.12 4.83 -22.33
CA GLY A 134 7.02 3.38 -22.13
C GLY A 134 5.89 2.94 -21.20
N VAL A 135 5.01 3.86 -20.79
CA VAL A 135 3.76 3.58 -20.08
C VAL A 135 2.59 3.78 -21.06
N ASP A 136 1.80 2.74 -21.26
CA ASP A 136 0.60 2.75 -22.11
C ASP A 136 -0.68 2.98 -21.29
N GLU A 137 -0.68 2.50 -20.03
CA GLU A 137 -1.82 2.59 -19.13
C GLU A 137 -1.41 2.95 -17.70
N VAL A 138 -2.17 3.88 -17.11
CA VAL A 138 -2.11 4.24 -15.70
C VAL A 138 -3.41 3.84 -15.02
N VAL A 139 -3.35 2.83 -14.15
CA VAL A 139 -4.47 2.39 -13.31
C VAL A 139 -4.43 3.15 -11.99
N LEU A 140 -5.48 3.91 -11.73
CA LEU A 140 -5.70 4.66 -10.50
C LEU A 140 -6.37 3.74 -9.47
N ALA A 141 -5.59 3.24 -8.51
CA ALA A 141 -6.00 2.28 -7.48
C ALA A 141 -6.07 2.92 -6.09
N MET A 142 -6.71 4.08 -6.02
CA MET A 142 -6.98 4.80 -4.77
C MET A 142 -8.14 4.15 -4.03
N ASN A 143 -8.17 4.34 -2.72
CA ASN A 143 -9.25 3.86 -1.88
C ASN A 143 -10.56 4.58 -2.23
N ALA A 144 -11.68 3.90 -1.99
CA ALA A 144 -13.04 4.38 -2.27
C ALA A 144 -13.51 5.50 -1.32
N THR A 145 -12.60 6.35 -0.83
CA THR A 145 -12.89 7.49 0.06
C THR A 145 -13.00 8.80 -0.75
N LEU A 146 -13.51 9.85 -0.11
CA LEU A 146 -13.59 11.18 -0.74
C LEU A 146 -12.19 11.71 -1.09
N GLU A 147 -11.24 11.56 -0.17
CA GLU A 147 -9.83 11.93 -0.33
C GLU A 147 -9.16 11.11 -1.45
N GLY A 148 -9.43 9.80 -1.51
CA GLY A 148 -8.91 8.92 -2.56
C GLY A 148 -9.44 9.31 -3.94
N GLN A 149 -10.74 9.59 -4.05
CA GLN A 149 -11.35 10.08 -5.31
C GLN A 149 -10.81 11.44 -5.73
N THR A 150 -10.63 12.36 -4.77
CA THR A 150 -10.03 13.68 -5.02
C THR A 150 -8.60 13.54 -5.53
N THR A 151 -7.82 12.64 -4.92
CA THR A 151 -6.44 12.35 -5.32
C THR A 151 -6.39 11.73 -6.71
N ALA A 152 -7.27 10.76 -7.02
CA ALA A 152 -7.36 10.14 -8.33
C ALA A 152 -7.70 11.16 -9.41
N HIS A 153 -8.68 12.03 -9.17
CA HIS A 153 -9.05 13.09 -10.09
C HIS A 153 -7.90 14.08 -10.33
N TYR A 154 -7.24 14.52 -9.26
CA TYR A 154 -6.07 15.40 -9.35
C TYR A 154 -4.95 14.78 -10.19
N ILE A 155 -4.64 13.49 -9.98
CA ILE A 155 -3.62 12.79 -10.76
C ILE A 155 -4.02 12.70 -12.23
N ALA A 156 -5.28 12.36 -12.52
CA ALA A 156 -5.79 12.27 -13.88
C ALA A 156 -5.62 13.60 -14.65
N GLU A 157 -5.98 14.74 -14.04
CA GLU A 157 -5.77 16.07 -14.63
C GLU A 157 -4.28 16.37 -14.86
N ARG A 158 -3.42 16.01 -13.90
CA ARG A 158 -1.96 16.27 -14.01
C ARG A 158 -1.29 15.50 -15.14
N ILE A 159 -1.83 14.33 -15.51
CA ILE A 159 -1.27 13.46 -16.53
C ILE A 159 -2.06 13.46 -17.85
N GLU A 160 -3.16 14.21 -17.93
CA GLU A 160 -4.05 14.28 -19.11
C GLU A 160 -3.31 14.65 -20.40
N ARG A 161 -2.26 15.46 -20.30
CA ARG A 161 -1.46 15.88 -21.46
C ARG A 161 -0.62 14.77 -22.09
N PHE A 162 -0.42 13.65 -21.39
CA PHE A 162 0.38 12.53 -21.89
C PHE A 162 -0.51 11.53 -22.64
N PRO A 163 0.01 10.87 -23.69
CA PRO A 163 -0.76 9.92 -24.49
C PRO A 163 -0.89 8.55 -23.78
N VAL A 164 -1.36 8.55 -22.53
CA VAL A 164 -1.55 7.34 -21.71
C VAL A 164 -3.02 7.10 -21.46
N ARG A 165 -3.43 5.83 -21.45
CA ARG A 165 -4.78 5.45 -21.06
C ARG A 165 -4.88 5.52 -19.53
N VAL A 166 -5.75 6.38 -19.01
CA VAL A 166 -6.02 6.44 -17.57
C VAL A 166 -7.26 5.62 -17.26
N THR A 167 -7.12 4.64 -16.37
CA THR A 167 -8.23 3.81 -15.87
C THR A 167 -8.28 3.90 -14.35
N GLN A 168 -9.40 3.48 -13.76
CA GLN A 168 -9.59 3.49 -12.31
C GLN A 168 -10.15 2.12 -11.88
N LEU A 169 -9.78 1.67 -10.68
CA LEU A 169 -10.39 0.45 -10.14
C LEU A 169 -11.91 0.58 -10.08
N ALA A 170 -12.58 -0.52 -10.43
CA ALA A 170 -14.03 -0.59 -10.32
C ALA A 170 -14.44 -0.45 -8.85
N HIS A 171 -15.48 0.33 -8.61
CA HIS A 171 -16.08 0.46 -7.30
C HIS A 171 -17.47 -0.16 -7.32
N GLY A 172 -17.84 -0.87 -6.26
CA GLY A 172 -19.17 -1.49 -6.16
C GLY A 172 -19.21 -2.68 -5.21
N LEU A 173 -20.14 -3.59 -5.49
CA LEU A 173 -20.46 -4.72 -4.64
C LEU A 173 -19.29 -5.73 -4.60
N PRO A 174 -18.84 -6.17 -3.42
CA PRO A 174 -17.86 -7.25 -3.33
C PRO A 174 -18.48 -8.57 -3.82
N VAL A 175 -17.66 -9.41 -4.45
CA VAL A 175 -18.09 -10.76 -4.85
C VAL A 175 -18.45 -11.57 -3.61
N GLY A 176 -19.65 -12.17 -3.60
CA GLY A 176 -20.18 -12.90 -2.46
C GLY A 176 -20.80 -12.03 -1.36
N GLY A 177 -20.86 -10.70 -1.56
CA GLY A 177 -21.63 -9.81 -0.69
C GLY A 177 -23.12 -9.90 -0.96
N GLU A 178 -23.90 -9.88 0.12
CA GLU A 178 -25.36 -9.80 0.09
C GLU A 178 -25.82 -8.34 0.20
N LEU A 179 -26.81 -7.92 -0.61
CA LEU A 179 -27.23 -6.52 -0.70
C LEU A 179 -27.71 -5.93 0.64
N ASP A 180 -28.39 -6.74 1.44
CA ASP A 180 -28.99 -6.33 2.72
C ASP A 180 -27.95 -5.95 3.79
N TYR A 181 -26.68 -6.32 3.59
CA TYR A 181 -25.57 -6.05 4.51
C TYR A 181 -24.63 -4.93 4.05
N LEU A 182 -24.94 -4.26 2.93
CA LEU A 182 -24.11 -3.20 2.36
C LEU A 182 -24.62 -1.81 2.74
N ASP A 183 -23.69 -0.85 2.85
CA ASP A 183 -24.02 0.53 3.10
C ASP A 183 -24.65 1.20 1.86
N GLU A 184 -25.43 2.26 2.09
CA GLU A 184 -26.11 3.00 1.04
C GLU A 184 -25.15 3.60 0.01
N GLY A 185 -23.93 3.97 0.42
CA GLY A 185 -22.90 4.53 -0.46
C GLY A 185 -22.43 3.50 -1.49
N THR A 186 -22.09 2.29 -1.04
CA THR A 186 -21.72 1.17 -1.90
C THR A 186 -22.85 0.80 -2.88
N LEU A 187 -24.10 0.74 -2.41
CA LEU A 187 -25.27 0.46 -3.25
C LEU A 187 -25.48 1.54 -4.32
N ALA A 188 -25.39 2.82 -3.93
CA ALA A 188 -25.52 3.95 -4.85
C ALA A 188 -24.43 3.93 -5.92
N GLN A 189 -23.19 3.61 -5.53
CA GLN A 189 -22.06 3.52 -6.46
C GLN A 189 -22.24 2.34 -7.44
N ALA A 190 -22.63 1.17 -6.95
CA ALA A 190 -22.92 0.01 -7.78
C ALA A 190 -24.04 0.28 -8.80
N LEU A 191 -25.12 0.94 -8.38
CA LEU A 191 -26.23 1.31 -9.28
C LEU A 191 -25.80 2.30 -10.37
N ARG A 192 -24.93 3.27 -10.04
CA ARG A 192 -24.36 4.21 -11.03
C ARG A 192 -23.43 3.50 -12.01
N ALA A 193 -22.66 2.53 -11.54
CA ALA A 193 -21.68 1.79 -12.35
C ALA A 193 -22.27 0.59 -13.12
N ARG A 194 -23.59 0.40 -13.13
CA ARG A 194 -24.23 -0.74 -13.80
C ARG A 194 -23.89 -0.77 -15.29
N ARG A 195 -23.59 -1.95 -15.81
CA ARG A 195 -23.23 -2.16 -17.21
C ARG A 195 -24.35 -2.93 -17.92
N PRO A 196 -24.59 -2.66 -19.22
CA PRO A 196 -25.50 -3.50 -20.01
C PRO A 196 -24.96 -4.94 -20.04
N VAL A 197 -25.87 -5.91 -19.92
CA VAL A 197 -25.55 -7.35 -19.98
C VAL A 197 -25.90 -7.94 -21.36
N VAL A 198 -26.74 -7.22 -22.12
CA VAL A 198 -27.16 -7.54 -23.49
C VAL A 198 -27.02 -6.29 -24.34
#